data_AF-A0AAU3YWN2-F1
#
_entry.id   AF-A0AAU3YWN2-F1
#
_cell.length_a   1.000
_cell.length_b   1.000
_cell.length_c   1.000
_cell.angle_alpha   90.00
_cell.angle_beta   90.00
_cell.angle_gamma   90.00
#
_symmetry.space_group_name_H-M   'P 1'
#
loop_
_entity.id
_entity.type
_entity.pdbx_description
1 polymer ?
#
loop_
_entity_poly.entity_id
_entity_poly.type
_entity_poly.pdbx_seq_one_letter_code
_entity_poly.pdbx_strand_id
1 'polypeptide(L)' 'MSESIPSTPARKPVRMCVRCHYVTDEPVVVAEVHQNSGPGWNMYACPECAPHLPPVPDVIDLFPSRRGRTGDGAA' A
#
# COMPACT_ATOMS: atom_id res chain seq x y z
N MET A 1 -36.13 17.75 -6.85
CA MET A 1 -35.46 18.68 -5.92
C MET A 1 -34.23 17.96 -5.41
N SER A 2 -33.05 18.32 -5.91
CA SER A 2 -31.78 17.76 -5.45
C SER A 2 -31.31 18.64 -4.30
N GLU A 3 -31.55 18.21 -3.07
CA GLU A 3 -31.00 18.88 -1.89
C GLU A 3 -29.50 18.59 -1.81
N SER A 4 -28.71 19.66 -1.87
CA SER A 4 -27.27 19.60 -1.67
C SER A 4 -26.99 19.34 -0.19
N ILE A 5 -26.46 18.16 0.13
CA ILE A 5 -26.00 17.85 1.48
C ILE A 5 -24.83 18.81 1.81
N PRO A 6 -24.88 19.55 2.93
CA PRO A 6 -23.77 20.41 3.32
C PRO A 6 -22.52 19.56 3.57
N SER A 7 -21.48 19.79 2.76
CA SER A 7 -20.19 19.12 2.89
C SER A 7 -19.53 19.57 4.19
N THR A 8 -19.41 18.68 5.17
CA THR A 8 -18.56 18.91 6.34
C THR A 8 -17.11 19.00 5.86
N PRO A 9 -16.31 19.97 6.31
CA PRO A 9 -14.91 20.05 5.91
C PRO A 9 -14.20 18.72 6.21
N ALA A 10 -13.61 18.12 5.18
CA ALA A 10 -12.89 16.87 5.31
C ALA A 10 -11.72 17.06 6.28
N ARG A 11 -11.64 16.21 7.31
CA ARG A 11 -10.51 16.23 8.24
C ARG A 11 -9.25 15.84 7.48
N LYS A 12 -8.16 16.60 7.66
CA LYS A 12 -6.84 16.23 7.12
C LYS A 12 -6.43 14.85 7.65
N PRO A 13 -5.94 13.95 6.78
CA PRO A 13 -5.45 12.66 7.23
C PRO A 13 -4.14 12.86 8.00
N VAL A 14 -4.14 12.54 9.30
CA VAL A 14 -2.92 12.50 10.12
C VAL A 14 -2.47 11.06 10.35
N ARG A 15 -1.19 10.78 10.13
CA ARG A 15 -0.59 9.45 10.35
C ARG A 15 0.82 9.59 10.91
N MET A 16 1.26 8.58 11.66
CA MET A 16 2.64 8.47 12.13
C MET A 16 3.54 7.95 11.00
N CYS A 17 4.69 8.57 10.78
CA CYS A 17 5.69 8.09 9.84
C CYS A 17 6.38 6.83 10.39
N VAL A 18 6.42 5.76 9.58
CA VAL A 18 7.06 4.49 9.95
C VAL A 18 8.59 4.58 10.16
N ARG A 19 9.25 5.59 9.58
CA ARG A 19 10.71 5.76 9.66
C ARG A 19 11.17 6.65 10.81
N CYS A 20 10.61 7.86 10.92
CA CYS A 20 11.04 8.84 11.94
C CYS A 20 10.08 8.95 13.14
N HIS A 21 8.94 8.25 13.09
CA HIS A 21 7.91 8.21 14.13
C HIS A 21 7.22 9.56 14.43
N TYR A 22 7.47 10.60 13.61
CA TYR A 22 6.76 11.87 13.70
C TYR A 22 5.36 11.77 13.06
N VAL A 23 4.38 12.45 13.65
CA VAL A 23 3.01 12.54 13.09
C VAL A 23 2.97 13.61 12.00
N THR A 24 2.52 13.23 10.81
CA THR A 24 2.40 14.12 9.64
C THR A 24 0.95 14.26 9.21
N ASP A 25 0.56 15.44 8.72
CA ASP A 25 -0.71 15.70 8.05
C ASP A 25 -0.65 15.53 6.52
N GLU A 26 0.51 15.13 6.00
CA GLU A 26 0.77 14.81 4.59
C GLU A 26 1.31 13.37 4.44
N PRO A 27 0.54 12.35 4.82
CA PRO A 27 1.02 10.97 4.83
C PRO A 27 1.10 10.38 3.42
N VAL A 28 2.26 9.83 3.07
CA VAL A 28 2.51 9.07 1.84
C VAL A 28 2.37 7.58 2.12
N VAL A 29 1.60 6.84 1.32
CA VAL A 29 1.54 5.37 1.40
C VAL A 29 2.83 4.80 0.84
N VAL A 30 3.50 3.95 1.62
CA VAL A 30 4.83 3.40 1.27
C VAL A 30 4.87 1.88 1.25
N ALA A 31 3.84 1.21 1.76
CA ALA A 31 3.64 -0.23 1.63
C ALA A 31 2.19 -0.59 1.98
N GLU A 32 1.70 -1.68 1.42
CA GLU A 32 0.45 -2.32 1.83
C GLU A 32 0.78 -3.62 2.56
N VAL A 33 0.18 -3.81 3.73
CA VAL A 33 0.37 -5.00 4.56
C VAL A 33 -0.77 -5.95 4.29
N HIS A 34 -0.47 -7.05 3.63
CA HIS A 34 -1.39 -8.19 3.50
C HIS A 34 -1.29 -9.09 4.74
N GLN A 35 -2.42 -9.61 5.20
CA GLN A 35 -2.49 -10.50 6.37
C GLN A 35 -3.31 -11.75 6.06
N ASN A 36 -3.03 -12.84 6.78
CA ASN A 36 -3.68 -14.14 6.55
C ASN A 36 -5.18 -14.15 6.83
N SER A 37 -5.70 -13.15 7.55
CA SER A 37 -7.12 -12.99 7.82
C SER A 37 -7.48 -11.52 7.99
N GLY A 38 -8.64 -11.13 7.46
CA GLY A 38 -9.12 -9.74 7.50
C GLY A 38 -8.49 -8.84 6.43
N PRO A 39 -8.97 -7.59 6.32
CA PRO A 39 -8.45 -6.63 5.35
C PRO A 39 -7.04 -6.20 5.73
N GLY A 40 -6.16 -6.06 4.74
CA GLY A 40 -4.83 -5.47 4.94
C GLY A 40 -4.87 -4.00 5.39
N TRP A 41 -3.70 -3.42 5.63
CA TRP A 41 -3.59 -2.01 6.03
C TRP A 41 -2.40 -1.32 5.38
N ASN A 42 -2.46 0.01 5.26
CA ASN A 42 -1.43 0.82 4.61
C ASN A 42 -0.39 1.31 5.62
N MET A 43 0.89 1.14 5.31
CA MET A 43 1.97 1.82 6.01
C MET A 43 2.19 3.21 5.41
N TYR A 44 2.50 4.17 6.28
CA TYR A 44 2.68 5.58 5.89
C TYR A 44 4.06 6.12 6.26
N ALA A 45 4.56 7.06 5.47
CA ALA A 45 5.73 7.87 5.79
C ALA A 45 5.46 9.36 5.57
N CYS A 46 6.25 10.24 6.20
CA CYS A 46 6.25 11.65 5.84
C CYS A 46 6.92 11.87 4.47
N PRO A 47 6.67 13.00 3.78
CA PRO A 47 7.22 13.28 2.46
C PRO A 47 8.75 13.22 2.42
N GLU A 48 9.41 13.70 3.49
CA GLU A 48 10.86 13.67 3.64
C GLU A 48 11.43 12.24 3.73
N CYS A 49 10.69 11.32 4.35
CA CYS A 49 11.18 9.96 4.57
C CYS A 49 10.83 8.99 3.44
N ALA A 50 9.74 9.25 2.70
CA ALA A 50 9.24 8.33 1.68
C ALA A 50 10.28 7.96 0.59
N PRO A 51 11.08 8.89 0.02
CA PRO A 51 12.07 8.57 -1.01
C PRO A 51 13.22 7.67 -0.55
N HIS A 52 13.40 7.52 0.76
CA HIS A 52 14.49 6.72 1.34
C HIS A 52 14.07 5.29 1.69
N LEU A 53 12.78 4.97 1.57
CA LEU A 53 12.28 3.62 1.77
C LEU A 53 12.50 2.80 0.50
N PRO A 54 12.77 1.50 0.61
CA PRO A 54 12.86 0.64 -0.56
C PRO A 54 11.53 0.67 -1.31
N PRO A 55 11.54 0.60 -2.66
CA PRO A 55 10.32 0.47 -3.44
C PRO A 55 9.52 -0.75 -2.99
N VAL A 56 8.20 -0.65 -2.99
CA VAL A 56 7.33 -1.82 -2.77
C VAL A 56 7.48 -2.74 -3.97
N PRO A 57 7.93 -3.99 -3.80
CA PRO A 57 7.99 -4.94 -4.90
C PRO A 57 6.58 -5.28 -5.38
N ASP A 58 6.40 -5.40 -6.70
CA ASP A 58 5.14 -5.85 -7.29
C ASP A 58 4.90 -7.33 -6.94
N VAL A 59 3.65 -7.71 -6.71
CA VAL A 59 3.26 -9.11 -6.42
C VAL A 59 3.66 -10.07 -7.54
N ILE A 60 3.70 -9.62 -8.79
CA ILE A 60 4.15 -10.41 -9.94
C ILE A 60 5.65 -10.73 -9.84
N ASP A 61 6.45 -9.79 -9.35
CA ASP A 61 7.89 -9.98 -9.16
C ASP A 61 8.18 -10.94 -7.99
N LEU A 62 7.34 -10.92 -6.96
CA LEU A 62 7.45 -11.80 -5.80
C LEU A 62 7.02 -13.26 -6.10
N PHE A 63 6.05 -13.43 -7.00
CA PHE A 63 5.52 -14.74 -7.38
C PHE A 63 5.64 -14.96 -8.90
N PRO A 64 6.88 -15.10 -9.43
CA PRO A 64 7.06 -15.41 -10.84
C PRO A 64 6.31 -16.71 -11.13
N SER A 65 5.33 -16.63 -12.02
CA SER A 65 4.49 -17.77 -12.36
C SER A 65 5.39 -18.92 -12.79
N ARG A 66 5.16 -20.15 -12.27
CA ARG A 66 5.79 -21.39 -12.75
C ARG A 66 5.30 -21.70 -14.17
N ARG A 67 5.58 -20.85 -15.16
CA ARG A 67 5.37 -21.15 -16.57
C ARG A 67 6.58 -21.92 -17.08
N GLY A 68 6.52 -23.23 -16.89
CA GLY A 68 7.60 -24.13 -17.30
C GLY A 68 7.38 -25.58 -16.87
N ARG A 69 6.19 -26.14 -17.12
CA ARG A 69 6.04 -27.58 -17.32
C ARG A 69 5.53 -27.80 -18.75
N THR A 70 6.47 -27.81 -19.67
CA THR A 70 6.27 -28.33 -21.02
C THR A 70 7.35 -29.39 -21.22
N GLY A 71 6.93 -30.62 -21.53
CA GLY A 71 7.75 -31.84 -21.65
C GLY A 71 7.69 -32.71 -20.39
N ASP A 72 7.41 -34.01 -20.42
CA ASP A 72 7.26 -34.97 -21.50
C ASP A 72 6.29 -36.07 -21.05
N GLY A 73 5.36 -36.44 -21.92
CA GLY A 73 4.45 -37.57 -21.73
C GLY A 73 4.48 -38.43 -22.99
N ALA A 74 5.62 -39.07 -23.24
CA ALA A 74 5.74 -40.17 -24.18
C ALA A 74 5.90 -41.47 -23.37
N ALA A 75 4.86 -42.30 -23.37
CA ALA A 75 4.90 -43.75 -23.22
C ALA A 75 3.54 -44.32 -23.65
#